data_AF-A0AAV3Z035-F1
#
_entry.id   AF-A0AAV3Z035-F1
#
_cell.length_a   1.000
_cell.length_b   1.000
_cell.length_c   1.000
_cell.angle_alpha   90.00
_cell.angle_beta   90.00
_cell.angle_gamma   90.00
#
_symmetry.space_group_name_H-M   'P 1'
#
loop_
_entity.id
_entity.type
_entity.pdbx_description
1 polymer ?
#
loop_
_entity_poly.entity_id
_entity_poly.type
_entity_poly.pdbx_seq_one_letter_code
_entity_poly.pdbx_strand_id
1 'polypeptide(L)'
;MVSLISGMGPYSLNNFCEYLEMPGLHKKTFNTIAKRVYKTGAWIKRETPHRYEQWRQEHIEKGECTINFEGSSSMMEVRAAEVLWSQSVQRHNLRSTTMVSDGESKAFNKLLEVQPYSPDMVILKEDCINHVSKRLGILLLTAARKGSRLGAMDMVDLQQRA
;
A
#
# COMPACT_ATOMS: atom_id res chain seq x y z
N MET A 1 12.82 -18.27 5.33
CA MET A 1 11.57 -17.90 6.03
C MET A 1 11.70 -16.49 6.64
N VAL A 2 11.97 -15.43 5.84
CA VAL A 2 12.31 -14.07 6.37
C VAL A 2 11.70 -12.93 5.54
N SER A 3 10.44 -13.05 5.12
CA SER A 3 9.73 -12.00 4.34
C SER A 3 8.66 -11.24 5.12
N LEU A 4 8.40 -11.57 6.39
CA LEU A 4 7.19 -11.11 7.09
C LEU A 4 7.30 -9.72 7.76
N ILE A 5 8.50 -9.13 7.88
CA ILE A 5 8.70 -7.96 8.75
C ILE A 5 8.68 -6.63 7.97
N SER A 6 9.03 -6.64 6.68
CA SER A 6 9.04 -5.41 5.86
C SER A 6 7.62 -5.02 5.44
N GLY A 7 6.94 -4.22 6.26
CA GLY A 7 5.60 -3.68 5.99
C GLY A 7 4.63 -3.79 7.16
N MET A 8 5.00 -4.57 8.19
CA MET A 8 4.16 -4.76 9.36
C MET A 8 4.24 -3.54 10.30
N GLY A 9 3.11 -2.93 10.63
CA GLY A 9 3.05 -1.86 11.63
C GLY A 9 3.28 -2.36 13.06
N PRO A 10 3.52 -1.47 14.03
CA PRO A 10 3.80 -1.86 15.42
C PRO A 10 2.67 -2.69 16.06
N TYR A 11 1.42 -2.43 15.68
CA TYR A 11 0.27 -3.20 16.13
C TYR A 11 0.29 -4.63 15.57
N SER A 12 0.39 -4.75 14.25
CA SER A 12 0.47 -6.05 13.57
C SER A 12 1.68 -6.87 14.04
N LEU A 13 2.82 -6.23 14.33
CA LEU A 13 3.98 -6.92 14.90
C LEU A 13 3.67 -7.48 16.27
N ASN A 14 3.02 -6.72 17.15
CA ASN A 14 2.71 -7.21 18.49
C ASN A 14 1.71 -8.36 18.46
N ASN A 15 0.71 -8.32 17.58
CA ASN A 15 -0.22 -9.45 17.40
C ASN A 15 0.52 -10.71 16.89
N PHE A 16 1.49 -10.54 15.99
CA PHE A 16 2.33 -11.64 15.52
C PHE A 16 3.24 -12.18 16.63
N CYS A 17 3.86 -11.29 17.42
CA CYS A 17 4.67 -11.68 18.57
C CYS A 17 3.84 -12.45 19.60
N GLU A 18 2.62 -12.00 19.88
CA GLU A 18 1.69 -12.69 20.78
C GLU A 18 1.37 -14.11 20.28
N TYR A 19 1.08 -14.26 18.98
CA TYR A 19 0.83 -15.57 18.37
C TYR A 19 2.03 -16.53 18.47
N LEU A 20 3.25 -16.00 18.48
CA LEU A 20 4.49 -16.78 18.62
C LEU A 20 5.00 -16.87 20.06
N GLU A 21 4.23 -16.42 21.05
CA GLU A 21 4.64 -16.35 22.45
C GLU A 21 5.94 -15.56 22.67
N MET A 22 6.17 -14.55 21.83
CA MET A 22 7.33 -13.66 21.88
C MET A 22 6.98 -12.33 22.55
N PRO A 23 7.94 -11.68 23.23
CA PRO A 23 7.73 -10.34 23.77
C PRO A 23 7.52 -9.34 22.63
N GLY A 24 6.37 -8.67 22.63
CA GLY A 24 6.08 -7.57 21.72
C GLY A 24 6.96 -6.33 21.97
N LEU A 25 6.98 -5.41 21.01
CA LEU A 25 7.66 -4.13 21.14
C LEU A 25 6.68 -3.00 21.41
N HIS A 26 7.04 -2.13 22.35
CA HIS A 26 6.32 -0.87 22.51
C HIS A 26 6.39 -0.03 21.22
N LYS A 27 5.28 0.63 20.85
CA LYS A 27 5.15 1.40 19.59
C LYS A 27 6.30 2.39 19.35
N LYS A 28 6.73 3.10 20.39
CA LYS A 28 7.86 4.06 20.28
C LYS A 28 9.18 3.33 19.94
N THR A 29 9.44 2.21 20.62
CA THR A 29 10.64 1.39 20.42
C THR A 29 10.67 0.80 19.01
N PHE A 30 9.56 0.23 18.55
CA PHE A 30 9.40 -0.26 17.19
C PHE A 30 9.74 0.84 16.17
N ASN A 31 9.11 2.01 16.29
CA ASN A 31 9.32 3.11 15.35
C ASN A 31 10.77 3.61 15.33
N THR A 32 11.43 3.66 16.49
CA THR A 32 12.86 4.04 16.57
C THR A 32 13.75 3.02 15.88
N ILE A 33 13.53 1.73 16.11
CA ILE A 33 14.30 0.64 15.49
C ILE A 33 14.06 0.65 13.97
N ALA A 34 12.80 0.70 13.53
CA ALA A 34 12.45 0.72 12.11
C ALA A 34 13.12 1.89 11.38
N LYS A 35 13.08 3.10 11.97
CA LYS A 35 13.78 4.28 11.42
C LYS A 35 15.29 4.08 11.34
N ARG A 36 15.91 3.48 12.36
CA ARG A 36 17.34 3.20 12.37
C ARG A 36 17.73 2.22 11.27
N VAL A 37 17.02 1.09 11.17
CA VAL A 37 17.25 0.07 10.14
C VAL A 37 17.13 0.67 8.74
N TYR A 38 16.06 1.42 8.49
CA TYR A 38 15.85 2.07 7.19
C TYR A 38 17.00 3.04 6.85
N LYS A 39 17.38 3.90 7.79
CA LYS A 39 18.49 4.85 7.60
C LYS A 39 19.82 4.14 7.35
N THR A 40 20.12 3.08 8.10
CA THR A 40 21.34 2.31 7.93
C THR A 40 21.36 1.61 6.57
N GLY A 41 20.26 0.99 6.14
CA GLY A 41 20.17 0.38 4.81
C GLY A 41 20.39 1.38 3.67
N ALA A 42 19.75 2.55 3.77
CA ALA A 42 19.94 3.63 2.81
C ALA A 42 21.39 4.16 2.79
N TRP A 43 22.01 4.29 3.97
CA TRP A 43 23.40 4.70 4.10
C TRP A 43 24.37 3.68 3.47
N ILE A 44 24.21 2.38 3.78
CA ILE A 44 25.05 1.30 3.22
C ILE A 44 24.98 1.31 1.69
N LYS A 45 23.76 1.44 1.13
CA LYS A 45 23.56 1.48 -0.32
C LYS A 45 24.27 2.67 -0.97
N ARG A 46 24.31 3.82 -0.29
CA ARG A 46 24.95 5.03 -0.79
C ARG A 46 26.47 5.02 -0.64
N GLU A 47 26.98 4.59 0.51
CA GLU A 47 28.40 4.71 0.86
C GLU A 47 29.23 3.52 0.36
N THR A 48 28.59 2.37 0.16
CA THR A 48 29.26 1.15 -0.31
C THR A 48 28.57 0.56 -1.55
N PRO A 49 28.42 1.35 -2.64
CA PRO A 49 27.61 0.95 -3.80
C PRO A 49 28.14 -0.31 -4.47
N HIS A 50 29.47 -0.45 -4.61
CA HIS A 50 30.07 -1.66 -5.20
C HIS A 50 29.81 -2.90 -4.36
N ARG A 51 29.98 -2.82 -3.02
CA ARG A 51 29.73 -3.94 -2.11
C ARG A 51 28.27 -4.34 -2.11
N TYR A 52 27.37 -3.36 -2.13
CA TYR A 52 25.93 -3.60 -2.24
C TYR A 52 25.58 -4.29 -3.55
N GLU A 53 26.15 -3.84 -4.68
CA GLU A 53 25.87 -4.44 -5.98
C GLU A 53 26.37 -5.88 -6.05
N GLN A 54 27.59 -6.16 -5.56
CA GLN A 54 28.11 -7.52 -5.50
C GLN A 54 27.20 -8.43 -4.65
N TRP A 55 26.78 -7.98 -3.46
CA TRP A 55 25.83 -8.72 -2.64
C TRP A 55 24.49 -8.94 -3.37
N ARG A 56 23.98 -7.92 -4.08
CA ARG A 56 22.72 -8.01 -4.82
C ARG A 56 22.80 -9.06 -5.92
N GLN A 57 23.88 -9.09 -6.68
CA GLN A 57 24.09 -10.09 -7.74
C GLN A 57 24.16 -11.50 -7.15
N GLU A 58 25.00 -11.72 -6.13
CA GLU A 58 25.11 -13.02 -5.45
C GLU A 58 23.76 -13.50 -4.87
N HIS A 59 22.97 -12.59 -4.29
CA HIS A 59 21.66 -12.88 -3.72
C HIS A 59 20.62 -13.26 -4.80
N ILE A 60 20.69 -12.64 -5.98
CA ILE A 60 19.86 -12.97 -7.14
C ILE A 60 20.28 -14.33 -7.73
N GLU A 61 21.58 -14.53 -7.96
CA GLU A 61 22.13 -15.77 -8.53
C GLU A 61 21.83 -17.00 -7.65
N LYS A 62 21.87 -16.83 -6.32
CA LYS A 62 21.50 -17.88 -5.37
C LYS A 62 19.99 -18.16 -5.30
N GLY A 63 19.16 -17.38 -5.98
CA GLY A 63 17.70 -17.52 -5.94
C GLY A 63 17.07 -17.17 -4.59
N GLU A 64 17.80 -16.43 -3.74
CA GLU A 64 17.30 -15.99 -2.44
C GLU A 64 16.40 -14.75 -2.54
N CYS A 65 16.47 -14.04 -3.68
CA CYS A 65 15.68 -12.84 -3.94
C CYS A 65 14.22 -13.19 -4.23
N THR A 66 13.31 -12.68 -3.41
CA THR A 66 11.85 -12.83 -3.60
C THR A 66 11.20 -11.57 -4.18
N ILE A 67 11.98 -10.56 -4.57
CA ILE A 67 11.45 -9.34 -5.17
C ILE A 67 10.84 -9.68 -6.53
N ASN A 68 9.57 -9.31 -6.71
CA ASN A 68 8.81 -9.55 -7.94
C ASN A 68 8.36 -8.23 -8.62
N PHE A 69 8.78 -7.08 -8.09
CA PHE A 69 8.43 -5.77 -8.60
C PHE A 69 9.56 -4.77 -8.33
N GLU A 70 9.85 -3.93 -9.31
CA GLU A 70 10.77 -2.80 -9.20
C GLU A 70 10.00 -1.50 -9.40
N GLY A 71 10.14 -0.55 -8.47
CA GLY A 71 9.44 0.73 -8.50
C GLY A 71 9.07 1.23 -7.10
N SER A 72 8.20 2.25 -7.03
CA SER A 72 7.67 2.72 -5.75
C SER A 72 6.65 1.74 -5.16
N SER A 73 6.47 1.80 -3.84
CA SER A 73 5.42 1.02 -3.16
C SER A 73 4.02 1.34 -3.71
N SER A 74 3.75 2.60 -4.06
CA SER A 74 2.47 2.99 -4.67
C SER A 74 2.25 2.39 -6.05
N MET A 75 3.32 2.14 -6.83
CA MET A 75 3.18 1.48 -8.13
C MET A 75 2.95 -0.02 -8.01
N MET A 76 3.30 -0.64 -6.88
CA MET A 76 3.00 -2.05 -6.64
C MET A 76 1.49 -2.31 -6.68
N GLU A 77 0.69 -1.42 -6.07
CA GLU A 77 -0.77 -1.54 -6.07
C GLU A 77 -1.35 -1.41 -7.49
N VAL A 78 -0.85 -0.46 -8.27
CA VAL A 78 -1.25 -0.25 -9.68
C VAL A 78 -0.93 -1.48 -10.51
N ARG A 79 0.29 -2.01 -10.39
CA ARG A 79 0.73 -3.18 -11.14
C ARG A 79 -0.01 -4.45 -10.70
N ALA A 80 -0.26 -4.60 -9.41
CA ALA A 80 -1.03 -5.72 -8.88
C ALA A 80 -2.47 -5.70 -9.42
N ALA A 81 -3.13 -4.53 -9.43
CA ALA A 81 -4.47 -4.39 -10.00
C ALA A 81 -4.50 -4.79 -11.49
N GLU A 82 -3.57 -4.26 -12.29
CA GLU A 82 -3.45 -4.60 -13.71
C GLU A 82 -3.29 -6.12 -13.94
N VAL A 83 -2.37 -6.76 -13.20
CA VAL A 83 -2.09 -8.20 -13.35
C VAL A 83 -3.29 -9.05 -12.92
N LEU A 84 -3.86 -8.77 -11.75
CA LEU A 84 -4.97 -9.53 -11.19
C LEU A 84 -6.20 -9.44 -12.09
N TRP A 85 -6.55 -8.25 -12.56
CA TRP A 85 -7.75 -8.05 -13.38
C TRP A 85 -7.57 -8.60 -14.79
N SER A 86 -6.43 -8.35 -15.44
CA SER A 86 -6.17 -8.87 -16.80
C SER A 86 -6.18 -10.39 -16.86
N GLN A 87 -5.79 -11.06 -15.78
CA GLN A 87 -5.69 -12.53 -15.74
C GLN A 87 -6.91 -13.21 -15.11
N SER A 88 -7.81 -12.45 -14.48
CA SER A 88 -8.93 -12.96 -13.70
C SER A 88 -9.83 -13.93 -14.49
N VAL A 89 -10.23 -13.56 -15.70
CA VAL A 89 -11.09 -14.40 -16.56
C VAL A 89 -10.33 -15.62 -17.05
N GLN A 90 -9.12 -15.43 -17.58
CA GLN A 90 -8.36 -16.53 -18.17
C GLN A 90 -7.94 -17.59 -17.15
N ARG A 91 -7.53 -17.17 -15.95
CA ARG A 91 -7.00 -18.09 -14.93
C ARG A 91 -8.07 -18.61 -13.96
N HIS A 92 -9.12 -17.82 -13.73
CA HIS A 92 -10.08 -18.09 -12.66
C HIS A 92 -11.54 -18.01 -13.10
N ASN A 93 -11.82 -17.71 -14.37
CA ASN A 93 -13.16 -17.48 -14.90
C ASN A 93 -13.97 -16.47 -14.03
N LEU A 94 -13.28 -15.47 -13.49
CA LEU A 94 -13.84 -14.47 -12.58
C LEU A 94 -13.84 -13.10 -13.26
N ARG A 95 -14.95 -12.37 -13.12
CA ARG A 95 -15.03 -10.95 -13.47
C ARG A 95 -15.33 -10.14 -12.22
N SER A 96 -14.38 -9.31 -11.83
CA SER A 96 -14.59 -8.32 -10.77
C SER A 96 -15.38 -7.14 -11.34
N THR A 97 -16.45 -6.72 -10.67
CA THR A 97 -17.29 -5.57 -11.10
C THR A 97 -16.90 -4.28 -10.40
N THR A 98 -16.36 -4.41 -9.18
CA THR A 98 -16.16 -3.29 -8.26
C THR A 98 -14.75 -3.36 -7.68
N MET A 99 -14.06 -2.23 -7.66
CA MET A 99 -12.77 -2.05 -7.02
C MET A 99 -12.94 -1.13 -5.80
N VAL A 100 -12.62 -1.64 -4.62
CA VAL A 100 -12.52 -0.84 -3.39
C VAL A 100 -11.10 -0.32 -3.26
N SER A 101 -10.90 1.00 -3.13
CA SER A 101 -9.57 1.60 -2.89
C SER A 101 -9.55 2.58 -1.73
N ASP A 102 -8.36 2.90 -1.21
CA ASP A 102 -8.14 3.87 -0.13
C ASP A 102 -8.30 5.33 -0.59
N GLY A 103 -9.12 5.61 -1.60
CA GLY A 103 -9.32 6.95 -2.17
C GLY A 103 -8.34 7.33 -3.29
N GLU A 104 -7.18 6.68 -3.41
CA GLU A 104 -6.27 6.89 -4.54
C GLU A 104 -6.86 6.25 -5.82
N SER A 105 -6.83 7.01 -6.92
CA SER A 105 -7.44 6.60 -8.20
C SER A 105 -6.44 5.99 -9.19
N LYS A 106 -5.14 5.91 -8.89
CA LYS A 106 -4.12 5.47 -9.87
C LYS A 106 -4.34 4.06 -10.38
N ALA A 107 -4.62 3.11 -9.47
CA ALA A 107 -4.90 1.73 -9.85
C ALA A 107 -6.20 1.61 -10.64
N PHE A 108 -7.24 2.35 -10.27
CA PHE A 108 -8.51 2.39 -11.02
C PHE A 108 -8.33 2.98 -12.42
N ASN A 109 -7.62 4.10 -12.56
CA ASN A 109 -7.31 4.69 -13.86
C ASN A 109 -6.55 3.70 -14.75
N LYS A 110 -5.62 2.93 -14.16
CA LYS A 110 -4.92 1.89 -14.90
C LYS A 110 -5.85 0.79 -15.41
N LEU A 111 -6.86 0.40 -14.63
CA LEU A 111 -7.87 -0.57 -15.10
C LEU A 111 -8.73 0.00 -16.24
N LEU A 112 -9.06 1.29 -16.20
CA LEU A 112 -9.77 1.96 -17.30
C LEU A 112 -8.94 2.00 -18.59
N GLU A 113 -7.62 2.17 -18.49
CA GLU A 113 -6.72 2.10 -19.65
C GLU A 113 -6.62 0.68 -20.22
N VAL A 114 -6.47 -0.31 -19.34
CA VAL A 114 -6.21 -1.71 -19.72
C VAL A 114 -7.46 -2.38 -20.28
N GLN A 115 -8.66 -1.96 -19.84
CA GLN A 115 -9.94 -2.53 -20.25
C GLN A 115 -9.91 -4.08 -20.21
N PRO A 116 -9.74 -4.68 -19.01
CA PRO A 116 -9.52 -6.12 -18.88
C PRO A 116 -10.71 -6.99 -19.32
N TYR A 117 -11.86 -6.36 -19.58
CA TYR A 117 -13.10 -7.00 -20.01
C TYR A 117 -13.68 -6.33 -21.25
N SER A 118 -14.78 -6.91 -21.73
CA SER A 118 -15.57 -6.38 -22.85
C SER A 118 -16.10 -4.96 -22.60
N PRO A 119 -16.30 -4.12 -23.64
CA PRO A 119 -16.76 -2.73 -23.49
C PRO A 119 -18.12 -2.54 -22.80
N ASP A 120 -18.95 -3.58 -22.76
CA ASP A 120 -20.23 -3.62 -22.04
C ASP A 120 -20.06 -3.74 -20.51
N MET A 121 -18.86 -4.05 -20.03
CA MET A 121 -18.58 -4.26 -18.61
C MET A 121 -17.87 -3.05 -18.00
N VAL A 122 -18.61 -2.24 -17.24
CA VAL A 122 -18.05 -1.09 -16.51
C VAL A 122 -17.54 -1.52 -15.14
N ILE A 123 -16.31 -1.12 -14.83
CA ILE A 123 -15.72 -1.32 -13.50
C ILE A 123 -16.10 -0.13 -12.61
N LEU A 124 -16.71 -0.42 -11.46
CA LEU A 124 -17.08 0.60 -10.48
C LEU A 124 -15.93 0.81 -9.47
N LYS A 125 -15.70 2.05 -9.09
CA LYS A 125 -14.79 2.41 -8.00
C LYS A 125 -15.60 2.73 -6.75
N GLU A 126 -15.23 2.13 -5.63
CA GLU A 126 -15.73 2.47 -4.31
C GLU A 126 -14.57 2.87 -3.39
N ASP A 127 -14.84 3.77 -2.45
CA ASP A 127 -13.86 4.21 -1.46
C ASP A 127 -14.01 3.40 -0.17
N CYS A 128 -12.89 3.02 0.44
CA CYS A 128 -12.85 2.32 1.72
C CYS A 128 -13.50 3.17 2.83
N ILE A 129 -14.49 2.61 3.55
CA ILE A 129 -15.23 3.31 4.61
C ILE A 129 -14.31 3.88 5.69
N ASN A 130 -13.27 3.14 6.08
CA ASN A 130 -12.28 3.60 7.06
C ASN A 130 -11.51 4.83 6.56
N HIS A 131 -11.23 4.88 5.25
CA HIS A 131 -10.57 6.01 4.64
C HIS A 131 -11.50 7.22 4.57
N VAL A 132 -12.77 7.02 4.20
CA VAL A 132 -13.81 8.07 4.23
C VAL A 132 -13.96 8.65 5.63
N SER A 133 -14.06 7.80 6.67
CA SER A 133 -14.16 8.27 8.06
C SER A 133 -12.92 9.06 8.51
N LYS A 134 -11.70 8.63 8.12
CA LYS A 134 -10.47 9.39 8.42
C LYS A 134 -10.48 10.77 7.76
N ARG A 135 -10.87 10.84 6.48
CA ARG A 135 -10.95 12.10 5.72
C ARG A 135 -11.94 13.06 6.38
N LEU A 136 -13.13 12.57 6.73
CA LEU A 136 -14.15 13.35 7.43
C LEU A 136 -13.64 13.87 8.79
N GLY A 137 -12.99 13.00 9.58
CA GLY A 137 -12.41 13.39 10.86
C GLY A 137 -11.36 14.50 10.74
N ILE A 138 -10.47 14.42 9.74
CA ILE A 138 -9.45 15.45 9.48
C ILE A 138 -10.10 16.79 9.11
N LEU A 139 -11.14 16.77 8.27
CA LEU A 139 -11.87 17.97 7.87
C LEU A 139 -12.57 18.63 9.05
N LEU A 140 -13.26 17.85 9.89
CA LEU A 140 -13.91 18.34 11.12
C LEU A 140 -12.90 19.00 12.07
N LEU A 141 -11.76 18.34 12.31
CA LEU A 141 -10.69 18.88 13.14
C LEU A 141 -10.11 20.19 12.56
N THR A 142 -9.95 20.25 11.24
CA THR A 142 -9.44 21.45 10.56
C THR A 142 -10.41 22.62 10.66
N ALA A 143 -11.70 22.36 10.48
CA ALA A 143 -12.76 23.36 10.60
C ALA A 143 -12.85 23.91 12.03
N ALA A 144 -12.85 23.01 13.03
CA ALA A 144 -12.84 23.38 14.44
C ALA A 144 -11.64 24.26 14.81
N ARG A 145 -10.44 23.94 14.32
CA ARG A 145 -9.22 24.73 14.56
C ARG A 145 -9.25 26.12 13.91
N LYS A 146 -9.88 26.24 12.74
CA LYS A 146 -9.96 27.50 11.98
C LYS A 146 -11.18 28.36 12.37
N GLY A 147 -12.01 27.90 13.31
CA GLY A 147 -13.29 28.55 13.64
C GLY A 147 -14.26 28.62 12.45
N SER A 148 -14.04 27.80 11.42
CA SER A 148 -14.84 27.79 10.20
C SER A 148 -15.95 26.77 10.32
N ARG A 149 -17.14 27.07 9.80
CA ARG A 149 -18.15 26.04 9.58
C ARG A 149 -17.75 25.24 8.35
N LEU A 150 -17.78 23.91 8.43
CA LEU A 150 -17.93 23.10 7.23
C LEU A 150 -19.30 23.49 6.66
N GLY A 151 -19.32 24.10 5.48
CA GLY A 151 -20.56 24.27 4.74
C GLY A 151 -21.24 22.91 4.53
N ALA A 152 -22.48 22.91 4.05
CA ALA A 152 -23.12 21.67 3.62
C ALA A 152 -22.29 21.06 2.47
N MET A 153 -21.37 20.17 2.81
CA MET A 153 -20.63 19.35 1.88
C MET A 153 -21.39 18.05 1.74
N ASP A 154 -21.81 17.76 0.51
CA ASP A 154 -22.33 16.45 0.16
C ASP A 154 -21.24 15.38 0.43
N MET A 155 -21.64 14.18 0.84
CA MET A 155 -20.76 13.01 0.83
C MET A 155 -20.10 12.79 -0.54
N VAL A 156 -20.77 13.17 -1.64
CA VAL A 156 -20.23 13.13 -3.00
C VAL A 156 -19.09 14.15 -3.18
N ASP A 157 -19.20 15.36 -2.63
CA ASP A 157 -18.13 16.37 -2.68
C ASP A 157 -16.88 15.95 -1.87
N LEU A 158 -17.07 15.15 -0.83
CA LEU A 158 -15.99 14.56 -0.03
C LEU A 158 -15.26 13.44 -0.79
N GLN A 159 -15.92 12.79 -1.75
CA GLN A 159 -15.35 11.75 -2.60
C GLN A 159 -14.51 12.33 -3.75
N GLN A 160 -14.86 13.51 -4.28
CA GLN A 160 -14.24 14.09 -5.47
C GLN A 160 -13.01 14.98 -5.23
N ARG A 161 -12.73 15.40 -3.99
CA ARG A 161 -11.51 16.14 -3.65
C ARG A 161 -10.33 15.19 -3.46
N ALA A 162 -9.79 14.71 -4.58
CA ALA A 162 -8.52 14.00 -4.70
C ALA A 162 -7.45 14.90 -5.33
#